data_AF-A0A7S4T5Q3-F1
#
_entry.id   AF-A0A7S4T5Q3-F1
#
_cell.length_a   1.000
_cell.length_b   1.000
_cell.length_c   1.000
_cell.angle_alpha   90.00
_cell.angle_beta   90.00
_cell.angle_gamma   90.00
#
_symmetry.space_group_name_H-M   'P 1'
#
loop_
_entity.id
_entity.type
_entity.pdbx_description
1 polymer ?
#
loop_
_entity_poly.entity_id
_entity_poly.type
_entity_poly.pdbx_seq_one_letter_code
_entity_poly.pdbx_strand_id
1 'polypeptide(L)'
;LNLALNNIRVVQCTGSGGNNDQTMVMDCCEFLEKLDLTLNFIDVDTLKESVDVLYQLRSLKELYLLGNPCMGAVTEKNDDDSSQIVANKIGAKKVNSGGGGDGKAVKGWSGCRPYIIARLPNLQILDGKQITRSERILANQKLSALIQELDVLAAKCRYEKQKKEETKKNENNNCTNGEEDEEYTEHTPESRIKLSDETYQQKMEKEQIERANQPRIRGEKEFEQEQRVATDKAREREERGDIRQCNEGKWIFQFNEEQKPGYVLLDISIQKHLSSSLIDVDIHPTYVSVVIKSKILRLILPAEVKAEESTAKRSTTTGHLLLCMPKVDPEENMIGIRASSKYRARLKKEEEDKSTRKKMSKCDEANRMKNEQNGVIG
;
A
#
# COMPACT_ATOMS: atom_id res chain seq x y z
N LEU A 1 -8.98 -13.62 0.50
CA LEU A 1 -8.44 -12.24 0.36
C LEU A 1 -7.21 -12.15 1.25
N ASN A 2 -6.06 -11.71 0.73
CA ASN A 2 -4.92 -11.35 1.58
C ASN A 2 -5.00 -9.84 1.82
N LEU A 3 -5.31 -9.44 3.05
CA LEU A 3 -5.31 -8.04 3.47
C LEU A 3 -3.96 -7.75 4.13
N ALA A 4 -3.12 -6.97 3.45
CA ALA A 4 -1.95 -6.34 4.04
C ALA A 4 -2.34 -4.89 4.31
N LEU A 5 -2.45 -4.52 5.59
CA LEU A 5 -2.81 -3.17 6.01
C LEU A 5 -1.68 -2.59 6.85
N ASN A 6 -1.34 -1.32 6.59
CA ASN A 6 -0.25 -0.61 7.25
C ASN A 6 -0.80 0.55 8.10
N ASN A 7 -0.05 0.94 9.12
CA ASN A 7 -0.35 2.03 10.06
C ASN A 7 -1.57 1.80 10.99
N ILE A 8 -1.92 0.55 11.30
CA ILE A 8 -2.96 0.20 12.26
C ILE A 8 -2.42 0.31 13.68
N ARG A 9 -3.16 0.99 14.57
CA ARG A 9 -2.85 1.07 16.02
C ARG A 9 -3.75 0.17 16.88
N VAL A 10 -4.97 -0.06 16.40
CA VAL A 10 -6.00 -0.86 17.09
C VAL A 10 -6.96 -1.47 16.06
N VAL A 11 -7.47 -2.67 16.35
CA VAL A 11 -8.53 -3.33 15.57
C VAL A 11 -9.85 -3.18 16.33
N GLN A 12 -10.92 -2.70 15.69
CA GLN A 12 -12.25 -2.50 16.32
C GLN A 12 -13.40 -2.99 15.42
N CYS A 13 -14.49 -3.49 16.05
CA CYS A 13 -15.75 -3.81 15.37
C CYS A 13 -16.70 -2.60 15.41
N THR A 14 -17.53 -2.45 14.37
CA THR A 14 -18.53 -1.38 14.24
C THR A 14 -19.53 -1.42 15.41
N GLY A 15 -19.65 -0.33 16.18
CA GLY A 15 -20.61 -0.28 17.29
C GLY A 15 -20.57 0.91 18.26
N SER A 16 -19.53 1.76 18.28
CA SER A 16 -19.59 3.00 19.06
C SER A 16 -18.78 4.10 18.35
N GLY A 17 -19.50 5.12 17.89
CA GLY A 17 -18.93 6.24 17.14
C GLY A 17 -17.87 7.00 17.91
N GLY A 18 -16.71 7.16 17.27
CA GLY A 18 -15.64 8.07 17.67
C GLY A 18 -14.70 8.21 16.49
N ASN A 19 -14.69 9.38 15.85
CA ASN A 19 -13.85 9.70 14.69
C ASN A 19 -12.38 9.86 15.09
N ASN A 20 -11.70 8.74 15.37
CA ASN A 20 -10.26 8.72 15.64
C ASN A 20 -9.53 7.99 14.51
N ASP A 21 -8.67 8.72 13.82
CA ASP A 21 -7.82 8.24 12.73
C ASP A 21 -6.97 7.01 13.15
N GLN A 22 -6.86 6.02 12.26
CA GLN A 22 -6.04 4.78 12.35
C GLN A 22 -6.64 3.57 13.09
N THR A 23 -7.96 3.36 12.95
CA THR A 23 -8.65 2.15 13.42
C THR A 23 -9.04 1.24 12.25
N MET A 24 -8.69 -0.06 12.31
CA MET A 24 -9.15 -1.02 11.31
C MET A 24 -10.63 -1.35 11.57
N VAL A 25 -11.50 -0.95 10.64
CA VAL A 25 -12.93 -1.28 10.64
C VAL A 25 -13.11 -2.65 10.01
N MET A 26 -13.39 -3.67 10.82
CA MET A 26 -13.72 -5.02 10.33
C MET A 26 -15.18 -5.33 10.63
N ASP A 27 -16.06 -5.17 9.64
CA ASP A 27 -17.32 -5.90 9.64
C ASP A 27 -16.98 -7.39 9.53
N CYS A 28 -17.53 -8.20 10.43
CA CYS A 28 -17.38 -9.65 10.60
C CYS A 28 -17.03 -10.42 9.31
N CYS A 29 -15.78 -10.35 8.87
CA CYS A 29 -15.29 -10.99 7.66
C CYS A 29 -15.21 -12.49 7.93
N GLU A 30 -16.35 -13.16 7.85
CA GLU A 30 -16.52 -14.59 8.14
C GLU A 30 -15.71 -15.49 7.20
N PHE A 31 -15.11 -14.94 6.14
CA PHE A 31 -14.26 -15.65 5.18
C PHE A 31 -12.77 -15.28 5.26
N LEU A 32 -12.35 -14.40 6.17
CA LEU A 32 -10.94 -14.00 6.23
C LEU A 32 -10.09 -15.07 6.92
N GLU A 33 -9.31 -15.81 6.12
CA GLU A 33 -8.43 -16.86 6.63
C GLU A 33 -7.02 -16.38 6.99
N LYS A 34 -6.56 -15.31 6.36
CA LYS A 34 -5.21 -14.76 6.52
C LYS A 34 -5.25 -13.27 6.74
N LEU A 35 -4.61 -12.83 7.82
CA LEU A 35 -4.46 -11.42 8.18
C LEU A 35 -2.99 -11.07 8.40
N ASP A 36 -2.52 -10.07 7.64
CA ASP A 36 -1.16 -9.55 7.76
C ASP A 36 -1.20 -8.17 8.40
N LEU A 37 -0.70 -8.10 9.63
CA LEU A 37 -0.52 -6.89 10.42
C LEU A 37 0.97 -6.64 10.70
N THR A 38 1.88 -7.14 9.87
CA THR A 38 3.32 -6.86 10.03
C THR A 38 3.63 -5.37 9.98
N LEU A 39 4.63 -4.93 10.76
CA LEU A 39 5.11 -3.55 10.82
C LEU A 39 4.01 -2.50 11.13
N ASN A 40 2.99 -2.89 11.89
CA ASN A 40 1.98 -1.97 12.40
C ASN A 40 2.36 -1.43 13.79
N PHE A 41 1.49 -0.61 14.38
CA PHE A 41 1.74 0.12 15.62
C PHE A 41 0.83 -0.37 16.76
N ILE A 42 0.62 -1.69 16.85
CA ILE A 42 -0.13 -2.29 17.97
C ILE A 42 0.79 -2.32 19.20
N ASP A 43 0.48 -1.49 20.20
CA ASP A 43 1.18 -1.43 21.48
C ASP A 43 0.58 -2.47 22.46
N VAL A 44 1.29 -2.72 23.58
CA VAL A 44 0.83 -3.62 24.65
C VAL A 44 -0.50 -3.17 25.27
N ASP A 45 -0.79 -1.86 25.29
CA ASP A 45 -2.02 -1.31 25.86
C ASP A 45 -3.26 -1.43 24.95
N THR A 46 -3.07 -1.67 23.65
CA THR A 46 -4.15 -1.88 22.66
C THR A 46 -4.28 -3.34 22.21
N LEU A 47 -3.36 -4.21 22.61
CA LEU A 47 -3.33 -5.62 22.22
C LEU A 47 -4.58 -6.38 22.66
N LYS A 48 -5.05 -6.18 23.90
CA LYS A 48 -6.23 -6.86 24.45
C LYS A 48 -7.48 -6.59 23.60
N GLU A 49 -7.77 -5.31 23.36
CA GLU A 49 -8.89 -4.85 22.55
C GLU A 49 -8.81 -5.41 21.12
N SER A 50 -7.61 -5.39 20.53
CA SER A 50 -7.39 -5.91 19.17
C SER A 50 -7.61 -7.42 19.08
N VAL A 51 -7.11 -8.20 20.04
CA VAL A 51 -7.27 -9.66 20.06
C VAL A 51 -8.72 -10.07 20.32
N ASP A 52 -9.46 -9.31 21.12
CA ASP A 52 -10.88 -9.55 21.37
C ASP A 52 -11.73 -9.40 20.10
N VAL A 53 -11.34 -8.50 19.20
CA VAL A 53 -11.94 -8.39 17.86
C VAL A 53 -11.54 -9.56 16.97
N LEU A 54 -10.25 -9.91 16.95
CA LEU A 54 -9.77 -11.06 16.16
C LEU A 54 -10.42 -12.38 16.61
N TYR A 55 -10.81 -12.52 17.87
CA TYR A 55 -11.53 -13.68 18.38
C TYR A 55 -12.88 -13.90 17.68
N GLN A 56 -13.52 -12.83 17.19
CA GLN A 56 -14.78 -12.92 16.46
C GLN A 56 -14.60 -13.47 15.04
N LEU A 57 -13.37 -13.45 14.49
CA LEU A 57 -13.03 -13.96 13.16
C LEU A 57 -12.89 -15.48 13.19
N ARG A 58 -14.02 -16.19 13.12
CA ARG A 58 -14.06 -17.66 13.24
C ARG A 58 -13.24 -18.39 12.17
N SER A 59 -13.03 -17.79 11.00
CA SER A 59 -12.31 -18.39 9.88
C SER A 59 -10.82 -18.06 9.84
N LEU A 60 -10.32 -17.22 10.76
CA LEU A 60 -8.92 -16.80 10.78
C LEU A 60 -7.99 -17.96 11.17
N LYS A 61 -7.06 -18.30 10.26
CA LYS A 61 -6.09 -19.39 10.40
C LYS A 61 -4.65 -18.89 10.43
N GLU A 62 -4.35 -17.79 9.76
CA GLU A 62 -2.99 -17.23 9.66
C GLU A 62 -2.96 -15.77 10.11
N LEU A 63 -2.07 -15.45 11.05
CA LEU A 63 -1.87 -14.10 11.57
C LEU A 63 -0.39 -13.73 11.57
N TYR A 64 -0.07 -12.54 11.10
CA TYR A 64 1.28 -12.00 11.12
C TYR A 64 1.29 -10.66 11.88
N LEU A 65 2.12 -10.57 12.91
CA LEU A 65 2.31 -9.43 13.82
C LEU A 65 3.79 -9.05 13.98
N LEU A 66 4.70 -9.63 13.21
CA LEU A 66 6.13 -9.26 13.21
C LEU A 66 6.32 -7.74 13.10
N GLY A 67 7.15 -7.19 13.99
CA GLY A 67 7.48 -5.76 13.99
C GLY A 67 6.49 -4.85 14.71
N ASN A 68 5.44 -5.39 15.34
CA ASN A 68 4.57 -4.59 16.21
C ASN A 68 5.21 -4.37 17.60
N PRO A 69 5.05 -3.19 18.22
CA PRO A 69 5.54 -2.90 19.57
C PRO A 69 5.03 -3.85 20.66
N CYS A 70 3.91 -4.54 20.45
CA CYS A 70 3.42 -5.56 21.38
C CYS A 70 4.31 -6.82 21.43
N MET A 71 5.05 -7.11 20.36
CA MET A 71 5.91 -8.30 20.25
C MET A 71 7.24 -8.04 20.98
N GLY A 72 7.44 -8.69 22.12
CA GLY A 72 8.76 -8.76 22.74
C GLY A 72 9.76 -9.48 21.84
N ALA A 73 11.06 -9.14 21.94
CA ALA A 73 12.08 -9.94 21.29
C ALA A 73 11.99 -11.38 21.81
N VAL A 74 11.64 -12.31 20.92
CA VAL A 74 11.77 -13.73 21.17
C VAL A 74 13.27 -13.98 21.16
N THR A 75 13.89 -14.08 22.34
CA THR A 75 15.20 -14.71 22.43
C THR A 75 14.96 -16.17 22.08
N GLU A 76 15.28 -16.54 20.84
CA GLU A 76 15.32 -17.94 20.43
C GLU A 76 16.40 -18.62 21.27
N LYS A 77 15.98 -19.19 22.40
CA LYS A 77 16.75 -20.26 23.03
C LYS A 77 16.51 -21.49 22.17
N ASN A 78 17.57 -21.92 21.49
CA ASN A 78 17.65 -23.25 20.92
C ASN A 78 17.63 -24.24 22.08
N ASP A 79 16.45 -24.76 22.41
CA ASP A 79 16.26 -25.75 23.46
C ASP A 79 16.51 -27.16 22.89
N ASP A 80 17.79 -27.48 22.65
CA ASP A 80 18.29 -28.85 22.81
C ASP A 80 18.80 -28.98 24.25
N ASP A 81 17.91 -29.10 25.23
CA ASP A 81 18.15 -30.02 26.34
C ASP A 81 16.90 -30.29 27.15
N SER A 82 16.74 -31.56 27.50
CA SER A 82 15.66 -32.03 28.34
C SER A 82 15.94 -31.67 29.80
N SER A 83 14.86 -31.42 30.56
CA SER A 83 14.79 -31.41 32.04
C SER A 83 15.03 -30.05 32.73
N GLN A 84 13.96 -29.42 33.24
CA GLN A 84 13.63 -29.39 34.67
C GLN A 84 12.60 -28.32 35.03
N ILE A 85 11.58 -28.78 35.75
CA ILE A 85 10.62 -28.01 36.53
C ILE A 85 11.36 -27.49 37.78
N VAL A 86 11.49 -26.17 38.00
CA VAL A 86 11.37 -25.60 39.36
C VAL A 86 11.14 -24.08 39.40
N ALA A 87 10.19 -23.70 40.26
CA ALA A 87 10.18 -22.58 41.19
C ALA A 87 9.84 -21.15 40.72
N ASN A 88 8.64 -20.74 41.15
CA ASN A 88 8.34 -19.41 41.68
C ASN A 88 9.49 -18.87 42.56
N LYS A 89 9.90 -17.62 42.33
CA LYS A 89 10.33 -16.73 43.43
C LYS A 89 10.18 -15.25 43.07
N ILE A 90 9.30 -14.61 43.83
CA ILE A 90 9.27 -13.17 44.10
C ILE A 90 10.62 -12.80 44.73
N GLY A 91 11.27 -11.74 44.26
CA GLY A 91 12.47 -11.21 44.89
C GLY A 91 13.25 -10.24 44.00
N ALA A 92 13.18 -8.96 44.34
CA ALA A 92 14.03 -7.92 43.80
C ALA A 92 15.52 -8.30 43.83
N LYS A 93 16.24 -8.05 42.74
CA LYS A 93 17.68 -7.82 42.79
C LYS A 93 18.12 -6.86 41.70
N LYS A 94 18.50 -5.65 42.14
CA LYS A 94 19.34 -4.69 41.42
C LYS A 94 20.61 -5.41 40.97
N VAL A 95 20.97 -5.27 39.70
CA VAL A 95 22.36 -5.38 39.25
C VAL A 95 22.68 -4.09 38.51
N ASN A 96 23.52 -3.27 39.14
CA ASN A 96 24.26 -2.22 38.46
C ASN A 96 25.38 -2.89 37.66
N SER A 97 25.47 -2.60 36.38
CA SER A 97 26.72 -2.65 35.65
C SER A 97 26.70 -1.51 34.64
N GLY A 98 27.52 -0.49 34.91
CA GLY A 98 27.81 0.58 33.98
C GLY A 98 28.65 0.07 32.82
N GLY A 99 28.47 0.71 31.67
CA GLY A 99 29.21 0.42 30.45
C GLY A 99 28.44 1.02 29.28
N GLY A 100 28.95 2.11 28.72
CA GLY A 100 28.33 2.88 27.64
C GLY A 100 28.06 2.03 26.39
N GLY A 101 26.90 2.31 25.79
CA GLY A 101 26.41 1.74 24.55
C GLY A 101 24.91 1.97 24.50
N ASP A 102 24.44 2.77 23.55
CA ASP A 102 23.04 3.09 23.31
C ASP A 102 22.24 1.84 22.87
N GLY A 103 22.03 0.92 23.81
CA GLY A 103 21.15 -0.23 23.69
C GLY A 103 19.72 0.21 23.96
N LYS A 104 19.03 0.67 22.92
CA LYS A 104 17.60 1.03 22.95
C LYS A 104 16.80 -0.14 23.55
N ALA A 105 16.32 0.01 24.78
CA ALA A 105 15.57 -1.01 25.51
C ALA A 105 14.38 -1.51 24.66
N VAL A 106 14.37 -2.81 24.39
CA VAL A 106 13.38 -3.45 23.51
C VAL A 106 12.02 -3.42 24.21
N LYS A 107 11.17 -2.47 23.79
CA LYS A 107 9.81 -2.24 24.31
C LYS A 107 8.83 -3.23 23.68
N GLY A 108 8.78 -4.47 24.18
CA GLY A 108 7.76 -5.44 23.77
C GLY A 108 7.49 -6.51 24.84
N TRP A 109 6.30 -7.13 24.79
CA TRP A 109 5.86 -8.11 25.79
C TRP A 109 6.16 -9.54 25.34
N SER A 110 6.96 -10.28 26.12
CA SER A 110 7.32 -11.67 25.82
C SER A 110 6.13 -12.63 25.92
N GLY A 111 5.10 -12.29 26.70
CA GLY A 111 3.85 -13.04 26.82
C GLY A 111 2.89 -12.88 25.65
N CYS A 112 3.22 -12.05 24.65
CA CYS A 112 2.33 -11.75 23.52
C CYS A 112 1.93 -13.00 22.72
N ARG A 113 2.91 -13.82 22.32
CA ARG A 113 2.67 -15.05 21.55
C ARG A 113 1.76 -16.04 22.29
N PRO A 114 2.06 -16.50 23.52
CA PRO A 114 1.20 -17.44 24.22
C PRO A 114 -0.19 -16.84 24.52
N TYR A 115 -0.29 -15.53 24.76
CA TYR A 115 -1.57 -14.86 24.94
C TYR A 115 -2.46 -14.95 23.69
N ILE A 116 -1.92 -14.65 22.50
CA ILE A 116 -2.64 -14.73 21.23
C ILE A 116 -3.09 -16.17 20.95
N ILE A 117 -2.21 -17.15 21.17
CA ILE A 117 -2.51 -18.57 20.94
C ILE A 117 -3.67 -19.04 21.83
N ALA A 118 -3.70 -18.60 23.09
CA ALA A 118 -4.76 -18.96 24.02
C ALA A 118 -6.09 -18.27 23.69
N ARG A 119 -6.06 -17.00 23.26
CA ARG A 119 -7.26 -16.24 22.91
C ARG A 119 -7.84 -16.62 21.55
N LEU A 120 -7.03 -17.02 20.57
CA LEU A 120 -7.49 -17.36 19.21
C LEU A 120 -7.46 -18.89 18.98
N PRO A 121 -8.58 -19.61 19.23
CA PRO A 121 -8.60 -21.07 19.16
C PRO A 121 -8.41 -21.63 17.75
N ASN A 122 -8.86 -20.90 16.72
CA ASN A 122 -8.85 -21.36 15.32
C ASN A 122 -7.54 -21.04 14.58
N LEU A 123 -6.64 -20.26 15.20
CA LEU A 123 -5.39 -19.83 14.60
C LEU A 123 -4.42 -21.01 14.44
N GLN A 124 -3.90 -21.25 13.25
CA GLN A 124 -2.98 -22.35 12.94
C GLN A 124 -1.54 -21.88 12.80
N ILE A 125 -1.31 -20.70 12.24
CA ILE A 125 0.02 -20.13 11.99
C ILE A 125 0.08 -18.72 12.57
N LEU A 126 1.13 -18.44 13.35
CA LEU A 126 1.43 -17.13 13.89
C LEU A 126 2.88 -16.75 13.53
N ASP A 127 3.04 -15.64 12.80
CA ASP A 127 4.34 -15.14 12.31
C ASP A 127 5.14 -16.17 11.50
N GLY A 128 4.44 -16.96 10.68
CA GLY A 128 5.05 -18.04 9.91
C GLY A 128 5.43 -19.29 10.71
N LYS A 129 5.28 -19.30 12.04
CA LYS A 129 5.48 -20.48 12.89
C LYS A 129 4.16 -21.21 13.16
N GLN A 130 4.10 -22.50 12.85
CA GLN A 130 2.92 -23.34 13.10
C GLN A 130 2.69 -23.51 14.61
N ILE A 131 1.44 -23.35 15.03
CA ILE A 131 1.05 -23.51 16.44
C ILE A 131 0.85 -25.00 16.71
N THR A 132 1.65 -25.55 17.63
CA THR A 132 1.53 -26.95 18.01
C THR A 132 0.44 -27.16 19.06
N ARG A 133 -0.08 -28.39 19.15
CA ARG A 133 -1.11 -28.75 20.15
C ARG A 133 -0.59 -28.55 21.59
N SER A 134 0.66 -28.90 21.86
CA SER A 134 1.32 -28.73 23.15
C SER A 134 1.46 -27.25 23.53
N GLU A 135 1.91 -26.42 22.60
CA GLU A 135 2.02 -24.96 22.79
C GLU A 135 0.66 -24.35 23.16
N ARG A 136 -0.42 -24.77 22.48
CA ARG A 136 -1.78 -24.31 22.80
C ARG A 136 -2.24 -24.73 24.20
N ILE A 137 -1.96 -25.96 24.61
CA ILE A 137 -2.32 -26.44 25.95
C ILE A 137 -1.60 -25.60 27.02
N LEU A 138 -0.30 -25.38 26.86
CA LEU A 138 0.50 -24.57 27.79
C LEU A 138 0.03 -23.11 27.83
N ALA A 139 -0.31 -22.54 26.66
CA ALA A 139 -0.86 -21.20 26.56
C ALA A 139 -2.20 -21.07 27.30
N ASN A 140 -3.12 -22.02 27.09
CA ASN A 140 -4.43 -22.04 27.76
C ASN A 140 -4.30 -22.19 29.29
N GLN A 141 -3.38 -23.03 29.76
CA GLN A 141 -3.12 -23.19 31.20
C GLN A 141 -2.62 -21.90 31.85
N LYS A 142 -1.85 -21.09 31.12
CA LYS A 142 -1.27 -19.82 31.59
C LYS A 142 -2.14 -18.60 31.30
N LEU A 143 -3.31 -18.77 30.67
CA LEU A 143 -4.13 -17.65 30.17
C LEU A 143 -4.51 -16.65 31.26
N SER A 144 -4.90 -17.12 32.45
CA SER A 144 -5.28 -16.23 33.56
C SER A 144 -4.11 -15.36 34.04
N ALA A 145 -2.92 -15.94 34.16
CA ALA A 145 -1.70 -15.22 34.52
C ALA A 145 -1.30 -14.21 33.44
N LEU A 146 -1.39 -14.59 32.16
CA LEU A 146 -1.07 -13.72 31.03
C LEU A 146 -2.02 -12.52 30.93
N ILE A 147 -3.32 -12.70 31.24
CA ILE A 147 -4.29 -11.59 31.28
C ILE A 147 -3.91 -10.59 32.37
N GLN A 148 -3.60 -11.07 33.58
CA GLN A 148 -3.21 -10.19 34.69
C GLN A 148 -1.92 -9.43 34.38
N GLU A 149 -0.93 -10.11 33.82
CA GLU A 149 0.32 -9.49 33.40
C GLU A 149 0.08 -8.42 32.34
N LEU A 150 -0.74 -8.71 31.32
CA LEU A 150 -1.11 -7.76 30.27
C LEU A 150 -1.82 -6.53 30.85
N ASP A 151 -2.76 -6.71 31.76
CA ASP A 151 -3.50 -5.61 32.37
C ASP A 151 -2.58 -4.67 33.16
N VAL A 152 -1.62 -5.22 33.92
CA VAL A 152 -0.60 -4.43 34.64
C VAL A 152 0.31 -3.67 33.68
N LEU A 153 0.78 -4.35 32.62
CA LEU A 153 1.67 -3.73 31.62
C LEU A 153 0.95 -2.65 30.81
N ALA A 154 -0.31 -2.89 30.43
CA ALA A 154 -1.15 -1.92 29.73
C ALA A 154 -1.39 -0.68 30.60
N ALA A 155 -1.73 -0.85 31.87
CA ALA A 155 -1.91 0.25 32.81
C ALA A 155 -0.63 1.08 32.97
N LYS A 156 0.53 0.42 33.12
CA LYS A 156 1.83 1.09 33.18
C LYS A 156 2.13 1.86 31.91
N CYS A 157 1.86 1.28 30.73
CA CYS A 157 2.08 1.95 29.45
C CYS A 157 1.20 3.19 29.28
N ARG A 158 -0.09 3.12 29.66
CA ARG A 158 -1.01 4.27 29.66
C ARG A 158 -0.54 5.38 30.60
N TYR A 159 -0.10 5.02 31.81
CA TYR A 159 0.46 5.99 32.77
C TYR A 159 1.73 6.68 32.25
N GLU A 160 2.65 5.92 31.65
CA GLU A 160 3.87 6.50 31.05
C GLU A 160 3.56 7.42 29.86
N LYS A 161 2.55 7.09 29.05
CA LYS A 161 2.08 7.96 27.96
C LYS A 161 1.54 9.29 28.52
N GLN A 162 0.68 9.24 29.54
CA GLN A 162 0.14 10.44 30.22
C GLN A 162 1.24 11.30 30.82
N LYS A 163 2.18 10.70 31.57
CA LYS A 163 3.32 11.42 32.16
C LYS A 163 4.22 12.09 31.11
N LYS A 164 4.43 11.43 29.97
CA LYS A 164 5.17 12.01 28.82
C LYS A 164 4.43 13.17 28.17
N GLU A 165 3.10 13.13 28.13
CA GLU A 165 2.27 14.23 27.62
C GLU A 165 2.26 15.42 28.59
N GLU A 166 2.18 15.18 29.89
CA GLU A 166 2.28 16.21 30.94
C GLU A 166 3.66 16.90 30.95
N THR A 167 4.74 16.13 30.84
CA THR A 167 6.10 16.69 30.74
C THR A 167 6.30 17.52 29.48
N LYS A 168 5.79 17.07 28.32
CA LYS A 168 5.83 17.86 27.08
C LYS A 168 5.01 19.16 27.18
N LYS A 169 3.88 19.16 27.87
CA LYS A 169 3.08 20.38 28.12
C LYS A 169 3.84 21.36 29.02
N ASN A 170 4.49 20.86 30.06
CA ASN A 170 5.31 21.69 30.95
C ASN A 170 6.59 22.21 30.28
N GLU A 171 7.20 21.45 29.37
CA GLU A 171 8.35 21.91 28.56
C GLU A 171 7.95 22.99 27.55
N ASN A 172 6.77 22.89 26.92
CA ASN A 172 6.24 23.95 26.05
C ASN A 172 5.86 25.23 26.82
N ASN A 173 5.47 25.11 28.10
CA ASN A 173 5.21 26.26 28.97
C ASN A 173 6.49 26.97 29.48
N ASN A 174 7.68 26.43 29.20
CA ASN A 174 8.96 26.99 29.69
C ASN A 174 9.76 27.72 28.59
N CYS A 175 9.08 28.15 27.51
CA CYS A 175 9.60 29.06 26.47
C CYS A 175 8.88 30.42 26.44
N THR A 176 8.44 30.92 27.60
CA THR A 176 8.14 32.34 27.83
C THR A 176 8.85 32.79 29.10
N ASN A 177 10.19 32.83 29.05
CA ASN A 177 10.94 33.81 29.83
C ASN A 177 10.92 35.12 29.03
N GLY A 178 9.78 35.78 29.07
CA GLY A 178 9.60 37.20 28.80
C GLY A 178 8.66 37.65 29.90
N GLU A 179 9.17 38.49 30.80
CA GLU A 179 8.52 39.08 31.95
C GLU A 179 7.05 39.40 31.67
N GLU A 180 6.14 38.90 32.51
CA GLU A 180 4.83 39.53 32.72
C GLU A 180 4.22 38.97 34.00
N ASP A 181 3.92 39.90 34.90
CA ASP A 181 3.43 39.71 36.25
C ASP A 181 2.12 38.89 36.27
N GLU A 182 2.00 37.93 37.19
CA GLU A 182 0.71 37.36 37.57
C GLU A 182 -0.09 38.44 38.31
N GLU A 183 -0.73 39.35 37.57
CA GLU A 183 -1.70 40.29 38.11
C GLU A 183 -3.02 39.53 38.35
N TYR A 184 -3.36 39.39 39.63
CA TYR A 184 -4.62 38.85 40.13
C TYR A 184 -5.78 39.69 39.56
N THR A 185 -6.43 39.22 38.49
CA THR A 185 -7.53 39.95 37.85
C THR A 185 -8.71 40.07 38.80
N GLU A 186 -8.99 41.29 39.26
CA GLU A 186 -10.19 41.63 40.01
C GLU A 186 -11.45 41.28 39.19
N HIS A 187 -12.42 40.62 39.83
CA HIS A 187 -13.71 40.23 39.22
C HIS A 187 -14.62 41.44 38.97
N THR A 188 -14.20 42.33 38.08
CA THR A 188 -15.03 43.42 37.56
C THR A 188 -15.82 42.96 36.33
N PRO A 189 -16.94 43.63 35.99
CA PRO A 189 -17.72 43.28 34.80
C PRO A 189 -16.93 43.42 33.49
N GLU A 190 -15.99 44.37 33.45
CA GLU A 190 -15.14 44.62 32.29
C GLU A 190 -14.09 43.53 32.07
N SER A 191 -13.50 42.98 33.14
CA SER A 191 -12.57 41.85 33.02
C SER A 191 -13.27 40.59 32.50
N ARG A 192 -14.55 40.39 32.86
CA ARG A 192 -15.38 39.29 32.34
C ARG A 192 -15.71 39.43 30.85
N ILE A 193 -15.92 40.65 30.35
CA ILE A 193 -16.19 40.90 28.92
C ILE A 193 -14.93 40.63 28.09
N LYS A 194 -13.77 41.12 28.51
CA LYS A 194 -12.49 40.84 27.84
C LYS A 194 -12.20 39.33 27.74
N LEU A 195 -12.42 38.60 28.84
CA LEU A 195 -12.26 37.14 28.85
C LEU A 195 -13.22 36.43 27.89
N SER A 196 -14.46 36.94 27.76
CA SER A 196 -15.46 36.40 26.82
C SER A 196 -15.08 36.67 25.37
N ASP A 197 -14.51 37.83 25.08
CA ASP A 197 -14.07 38.19 23.72
C ASP A 197 -12.82 37.41 23.31
N GLU A 198 -11.86 37.22 24.23
CA GLU A 198 -10.67 36.40 24.01
C GLU A 198 -11.02 34.92 23.81
N THR A 199 -11.94 34.37 24.62
CA THR A 199 -12.40 32.99 24.45
C THR A 199 -13.16 32.80 23.14
N TYR A 200 -13.93 33.80 22.69
CA TYR A 200 -14.56 33.78 21.37
C TYR A 200 -13.51 33.76 20.24
N GLN A 201 -12.47 34.58 20.33
CA GLN A 201 -11.38 34.61 19.35
C GLN A 201 -10.60 33.30 19.29
N GLN A 202 -10.25 32.74 20.45
CA GLN A 202 -9.57 31.43 20.53
C GLN A 202 -10.42 30.30 19.94
N LYS A 203 -11.75 30.34 20.16
CA LYS A 203 -12.68 29.36 19.58
C LYS A 203 -12.73 29.47 18.05
N MET A 204 -12.79 30.70 17.52
CA MET A 204 -12.80 30.95 16.07
C MET A 204 -11.50 30.53 15.41
N GLU A 205 -10.35 30.78 16.03
CA GLU A 205 -9.04 30.38 15.53
C GLU A 205 -8.87 28.85 15.55
N LYS A 206 -9.28 28.20 16.64
CA LYS A 206 -9.29 26.73 16.73
C LYS A 206 -10.18 26.10 15.67
N GLU A 207 -11.35 26.67 15.42
CA GLU A 207 -12.26 26.20 14.37
C GLU A 207 -11.65 26.36 12.96
N GLN A 208 -10.91 27.44 12.70
CA GLN A 208 -10.19 27.62 11.43
C GLN A 208 -9.05 26.61 11.25
N ILE A 209 -8.27 26.37 12.30
CA ILE A 209 -7.20 25.36 12.30
C ILE A 209 -7.80 23.96 12.07
N GLU A 210 -8.91 23.65 12.73
CA GLU A 210 -9.62 22.38 12.58
C GLU A 210 -10.20 22.22 11.16
N ARG A 211 -10.79 23.27 10.58
CA ARG A 211 -11.27 23.28 9.19
C ARG A 211 -10.14 23.15 8.17
N ALA A 212 -8.96 23.71 8.45
CA ALA A 212 -7.78 23.56 7.61
C ALA A 212 -7.17 22.15 7.70
N ASN A 213 -7.27 21.51 8.86
CA ASN A 213 -6.76 20.16 9.12
C ASN A 213 -7.75 19.03 8.78
N GLN A 214 -8.99 19.35 8.41
CA GLN A 214 -9.91 18.33 7.90
C GLN A 214 -9.37 17.72 6.59
N PRO A 215 -9.28 16.38 6.49
CA PRO A 215 -8.86 15.74 5.26
C PRO A 215 -9.91 16.03 4.18
N ARG A 216 -9.54 16.90 3.23
CA ARG A 216 -10.38 17.20 2.07
C ARG A 216 -10.51 15.92 1.25
N ILE A 217 -11.63 15.21 1.40
CA ILE A 217 -12.05 14.21 0.41
C ILE A 217 -12.37 15.02 -0.84
N ARG A 218 -11.40 15.11 -1.76
CA ARG A 218 -11.55 15.84 -3.02
C ARG A 218 -12.75 15.26 -3.76
N GLY A 219 -13.81 16.05 -3.89
CA GLY A 219 -15.01 15.62 -4.60
C GLY A 219 -14.72 15.44 -6.09
N GLU A 220 -15.51 14.62 -6.79
CA GLU A 220 -15.40 14.41 -8.25
C GLU A 220 -15.35 15.74 -9.04
N LYS A 221 -16.08 16.76 -8.55
CA LYS A 221 -16.11 18.11 -9.14
C LYS A 221 -14.76 18.83 -9.13
N GLU A 222 -13.93 18.60 -8.11
CA GLU A 222 -12.60 19.22 -8.04
C GLU A 222 -11.64 18.57 -9.05
N PHE A 223 -11.76 17.25 -9.27
CA PHE A 223 -10.98 16.55 -10.31
C PHE A 223 -11.36 17.00 -11.73
N GLU A 224 -12.65 17.22 -11.99
CA GLU A 224 -13.11 17.77 -13.27
C GLU A 224 -12.60 19.20 -13.50
N GLN A 225 -12.56 20.03 -12.47
CA GLN A 225 -12.01 21.39 -12.55
C GLN A 225 -10.49 21.36 -12.81
N GLU A 226 -9.74 20.55 -12.06
CA GLU A 226 -8.30 20.38 -12.29
C GLU A 226 -8.01 19.88 -13.71
N GLN A 227 -8.82 18.95 -14.21
CA GLN A 227 -8.67 18.45 -15.56
C GLN A 227 -8.98 19.54 -16.59
N ARG A 228 -10.07 20.31 -16.44
CA ARG A 228 -10.37 21.43 -17.35
C ARG A 228 -9.20 22.41 -17.40
N VAL A 229 -8.66 22.79 -16.23
CA VAL A 229 -7.48 23.67 -16.15
C VAL A 229 -6.26 23.04 -16.82
N ALA A 230 -6.05 21.72 -16.68
CA ALA A 230 -4.95 21.02 -17.33
C ALA A 230 -5.13 20.97 -18.85
N THR A 231 -6.35 20.74 -19.34
CA THR A 231 -6.70 20.73 -20.77
C THR A 231 -6.55 22.12 -21.37
N ASP A 232 -7.04 23.17 -20.70
CA ASP A 232 -6.90 24.56 -21.14
C ASP A 232 -5.41 24.98 -21.18
N LYS A 233 -4.63 24.61 -20.16
CA LYS A 233 -3.19 24.87 -20.12
C LYS A 233 -2.42 24.08 -21.18
N ALA A 234 -2.88 22.87 -21.54
CA ALA A 234 -2.29 22.10 -22.62
C ALA A 234 -2.50 22.81 -23.97
N ARG A 235 -3.72 23.32 -24.20
CA ARG A 235 -4.08 24.12 -25.39
C ARG A 235 -3.33 25.44 -25.46
N GLU A 236 -3.23 26.19 -24.37
CA GLU A 236 -2.44 27.43 -24.32
C GLU A 236 -0.94 27.20 -24.61
N ARG A 237 -0.39 26.05 -24.19
CA ARG A 237 0.99 25.67 -24.54
C ARG A 237 1.14 25.32 -26.02
N GLU A 238 0.11 24.75 -26.63
CA GLU A 238 0.08 24.46 -28.07
C GLU A 238 0.09 25.76 -28.88
N GLU A 239 -0.64 26.79 -28.45
CA GLU A 239 -0.60 28.13 -29.07
C GLU A 239 0.77 28.81 -28.98
N ARG A 240 1.56 28.51 -27.92
CA ARG A 240 2.93 29.04 -27.75
C ARG A 240 4.00 28.31 -28.57
N GLY A 241 3.69 27.15 -29.16
CA GLY A 241 4.58 26.45 -30.09
C GLY A 241 5.72 25.61 -29.47
N ASP A 242 5.81 25.45 -28.15
CA ASP A 242 6.82 24.56 -27.52
C ASP A 242 6.30 23.12 -27.46
N ILE A 243 6.34 22.43 -28.60
CA ILE A 243 5.83 21.07 -28.76
C ILE A 243 6.98 20.08 -28.47
N ARG A 244 7.00 19.55 -27.25
CA ARG A 244 7.93 18.47 -26.84
C ARG A 244 7.17 17.19 -26.55
N GLN A 245 7.76 16.06 -26.91
CA GLN A 245 7.23 14.74 -26.56
C GLN A 245 7.30 14.55 -25.04
N CYS A 246 6.20 14.14 -24.42
CA CYS A 246 6.13 13.93 -22.97
C CYS A 246 5.20 12.78 -22.61
N ASN A 247 5.54 12.07 -21.53
CA ASN A 247 4.70 11.03 -20.94
C ASN A 247 4.72 11.19 -19.42
N GLU A 248 3.94 12.15 -18.92
CA GLU A 248 3.92 12.50 -17.49
C GLU A 248 3.30 11.40 -16.62
N GLY A 249 2.34 10.66 -17.19
CA GLY A 249 1.64 9.57 -16.52
C GLY A 249 2.34 8.22 -16.60
N LYS A 250 3.45 8.11 -17.35
CA LYS A 250 4.16 6.86 -17.61
C LYS A 250 3.24 5.77 -18.17
N TRP A 251 2.32 6.14 -19.05
CA TRP A 251 1.41 5.18 -19.68
C TRP A 251 2.18 4.32 -20.68
N ILE A 252 1.77 3.05 -20.76
CA ILE A 252 2.25 2.11 -21.77
C ILE A 252 1.44 2.36 -23.03
N PHE A 253 2.14 2.59 -24.13
CA PHE A 253 1.52 2.81 -25.44
C PHE A 253 2.21 1.99 -26.53
N GLN A 254 1.45 1.67 -27.58
CA GLN A 254 1.96 0.93 -28.73
C GLN A 254 1.33 1.47 -30.03
N PHE A 255 2.17 1.67 -31.05
CA PHE A 255 1.72 1.94 -32.41
C PHE A 255 1.57 0.64 -33.19
N ASN A 256 0.42 0.46 -33.84
CA ASN A 256 0.12 -0.69 -34.69
C ASN A 256 -0.28 -0.18 -36.09
N GLU A 257 0.61 -0.37 -37.06
CA GLU A 257 0.38 -0.01 -38.47
C GLU A 257 0.05 -1.23 -39.36
N GLU A 258 0.17 -2.45 -38.81
CA GLU A 258 0.02 -3.71 -39.56
C GLU A 258 -1.45 -4.15 -39.70
N GLN A 259 -2.31 -3.82 -38.73
CA GLN A 259 -3.68 -4.35 -38.69
C GLN A 259 -4.60 -3.76 -39.76
N LYS A 260 -4.33 -2.51 -40.18
CA LYS A 260 -5.10 -1.82 -41.23
C LYS A 260 -4.16 -0.96 -42.08
N PRO A 261 -3.91 -1.32 -43.36
CA PRO A 261 -3.09 -0.50 -44.24
C PRO A 261 -3.76 0.87 -44.44
N GLY A 262 -2.96 1.94 -44.38
CA GLY A 262 -3.45 3.32 -44.46
C GLY A 262 -3.95 3.91 -43.13
N TYR A 263 -3.88 3.18 -42.01
CA TYR A 263 -4.20 3.69 -40.68
C TYR A 263 -3.01 3.58 -39.72
N VAL A 264 -2.91 4.55 -38.81
CA VAL A 264 -2.08 4.48 -37.60
C VAL A 264 -3.01 4.18 -36.44
N LEU A 265 -2.81 3.03 -35.79
CA LEU A 265 -3.53 2.69 -34.56
C LEU A 265 -2.62 2.94 -33.37
N LEU A 266 -3.09 3.71 -32.39
CA LEU A 266 -2.39 3.94 -31.13
C LEU A 266 -3.20 3.33 -29.99
N ASP A 267 -2.64 2.32 -29.32
CA ASP A 267 -3.20 1.68 -28.14
C ASP A 267 -2.51 2.23 -26.89
N ILE A 268 -3.29 2.78 -25.96
CA ILE A 268 -2.83 3.31 -24.68
C ILE A 268 -3.50 2.52 -23.56
N SER A 269 -2.69 1.95 -22.67
CA SER A 269 -3.17 1.21 -21.51
C SER A 269 -3.56 2.16 -20.37
N ILE A 270 -4.85 2.21 -20.02
CA ILE A 270 -5.41 3.08 -18.97
C ILE A 270 -6.16 2.24 -17.92
N GLN A 271 -6.45 2.83 -16.76
CA GLN A 271 -7.21 2.19 -15.69
C GLN A 271 -8.68 1.92 -16.09
N LYS A 272 -9.19 0.73 -15.75
CA LYS A 272 -10.55 0.26 -16.09
C LYS A 272 -11.67 1.14 -15.51
N HIS A 273 -11.46 1.70 -14.32
CA HIS A 273 -12.45 2.51 -13.61
C HIS A 273 -12.30 4.02 -13.82
N LEU A 274 -11.47 4.46 -14.77
CA LEU A 274 -11.36 5.88 -15.13
C LEU A 274 -12.58 6.31 -15.96
N SER A 275 -13.27 7.39 -15.57
CA SER A 275 -14.37 7.95 -16.36
C SER A 275 -13.86 8.54 -17.67
N SER A 276 -14.67 8.47 -18.74
CA SER A 276 -14.34 9.09 -20.03
C SER A 276 -14.29 10.62 -19.94
N SER A 277 -14.99 11.22 -18.98
CA SER A 277 -14.90 12.65 -18.70
C SER A 277 -13.47 13.07 -18.33
N LEU A 278 -12.68 12.16 -17.72
CA LEU A 278 -11.29 12.38 -17.30
C LEU A 278 -10.25 12.16 -18.42
N ILE A 279 -10.69 12.09 -19.68
CA ILE A 279 -9.87 11.82 -20.85
C ILE A 279 -10.24 12.82 -21.95
N ASP A 280 -9.30 13.69 -22.31
CA ASP A 280 -9.41 14.57 -23.48
C ASP A 280 -8.36 14.15 -24.52
N VAL A 281 -8.79 14.07 -25.78
CA VAL A 281 -7.96 13.59 -26.90
C VAL A 281 -7.97 14.65 -27.98
N ASP A 282 -6.81 15.24 -28.25
CA ASP A 282 -6.57 16.20 -29.31
C ASP A 282 -5.59 15.61 -30.33
N ILE A 283 -6.00 15.53 -31.60
CA ILE A 283 -5.24 14.89 -32.67
C ILE A 283 -4.82 15.96 -33.67
N HIS A 284 -3.53 16.05 -33.94
CA HIS A 284 -2.95 16.89 -34.98
C HIS A 284 -2.32 16.03 -36.08
N PRO A 285 -2.07 16.59 -37.27
CA PRO A 285 -1.47 15.83 -38.37
C PRO A 285 -0.11 15.20 -38.04
N THR A 286 0.70 15.86 -37.20
CA THR A 286 2.07 15.44 -36.87
C THR A 286 2.25 14.89 -35.46
N TYR A 287 1.32 15.16 -34.54
CA TYR A 287 1.40 14.71 -33.14
C TYR A 287 0.02 14.46 -32.55
N VAL A 288 -0.03 13.70 -31.46
CA VAL A 288 -1.23 13.46 -30.67
C VAL A 288 -0.99 13.92 -29.24
N SER A 289 -1.97 14.65 -28.69
CA SER A 289 -1.97 15.22 -27.34
C SER A 289 -3.16 14.61 -26.59
N VAL A 290 -2.89 13.84 -25.54
CA VAL A 290 -3.92 13.18 -24.73
C VAL A 290 -3.77 13.61 -23.28
N VAL A 291 -4.82 14.20 -22.71
CA VAL A 291 -4.87 14.58 -21.29
C VAL A 291 -5.65 13.50 -20.55
N ILE A 292 -5.00 12.82 -19.60
CA ILE A 292 -5.59 11.73 -18.83
C ILE A 292 -5.38 12.05 -17.35
N LYS A 293 -6.47 12.26 -16.60
CA LYS A 293 -6.43 12.56 -15.16
C LYS A 293 -5.42 13.68 -14.83
N SER A 294 -5.57 14.83 -15.51
CA SER A 294 -4.76 16.04 -15.33
C SER A 294 -3.27 15.90 -15.68
N LYS A 295 -2.87 14.82 -16.38
CA LYS A 295 -1.51 14.60 -16.87
C LYS A 295 -1.50 14.50 -18.39
N ILE A 296 -0.42 14.94 -19.02
CA ILE A 296 -0.32 15.04 -20.47
C ILE A 296 0.53 13.87 -21.03
N LEU A 297 -0.01 13.21 -22.06
CA LEU A 297 0.70 12.30 -22.95
C LEU A 297 0.76 12.95 -24.33
N ARG A 298 1.95 13.37 -24.75
CA ARG A 298 2.17 13.92 -26.09
C ARG A 298 3.15 13.05 -26.85
N LEU A 299 2.71 12.52 -27.99
CA LEU A 299 3.49 11.63 -28.84
C LEU A 299 3.56 12.19 -30.26
N ILE A 300 4.75 12.10 -30.87
CA ILE A 300 4.92 12.38 -32.30
C ILE A 300 4.39 11.18 -33.08
N LEU A 301 3.63 11.44 -34.13
CA LEU A 301 3.06 10.39 -34.96
C LEU A 301 4.10 9.86 -35.96
N PRO A 302 4.10 8.56 -36.26
CA PRO A 302 5.05 7.96 -37.20
C PRO A 302 4.74 8.27 -38.69
N ALA A 303 3.57 8.82 -38.98
CA ALA A 303 3.14 9.27 -40.30
C ALA A 303 2.17 10.44 -40.14
N GLU A 304 2.03 11.25 -41.19
CA GLU A 304 1.01 12.29 -41.20
C GLU A 304 -0.39 11.69 -41.26
N VAL A 305 -1.29 12.18 -40.39
CA VAL A 305 -2.66 11.68 -40.27
C VAL A 305 -3.70 12.75 -40.57
N LYS A 306 -4.85 12.33 -41.09
CA LYS A 306 -6.03 13.19 -41.21
C LYS A 306 -6.73 13.27 -39.86
N ALA A 307 -6.55 14.39 -39.16
CA ALA A 307 -7.12 14.61 -37.84
C ALA A 307 -8.66 14.53 -37.84
N GLU A 308 -9.34 15.04 -38.86
CA GLU A 308 -10.81 15.10 -38.89
C GLU A 308 -11.49 13.74 -38.99
N GLU A 309 -10.86 12.76 -39.66
CA GLU A 309 -11.40 11.41 -39.85
C GLU A 309 -10.95 10.45 -38.73
N SER A 310 -10.20 10.95 -37.75
CA SER A 310 -9.67 10.13 -36.67
C SER A 310 -10.72 9.86 -35.60
N THR A 311 -10.65 8.67 -34.98
CA THR A 311 -11.63 8.26 -33.96
C THR A 311 -10.94 7.67 -32.74
N ALA A 312 -11.42 8.02 -31.55
CA ALA A 312 -10.93 7.46 -30.29
C ALA A 312 -12.02 6.58 -29.66
N LYS A 313 -11.65 5.36 -29.24
CA LYS A 313 -12.56 4.40 -28.60
C LYS A 313 -11.93 3.86 -27.33
N ARG A 314 -12.68 3.88 -26.24
CA ARG A 314 -12.27 3.32 -24.96
C ARG A 314 -13.00 2.00 -24.70
N SER A 315 -12.25 0.99 -24.28
CA SER A 315 -12.80 -0.26 -23.74
C SER A 315 -12.98 -0.14 -22.24
N THR A 316 -14.23 -0.20 -21.76
CA THR A 316 -14.54 -0.20 -20.32
C THR A 316 -14.07 -1.48 -19.62
N THR A 317 -14.10 -2.61 -20.33
CA THR A 317 -13.74 -3.94 -19.80
C THR A 317 -12.24 -4.13 -19.68
N THR A 318 -11.47 -3.71 -20.69
CA THR A 318 -10.02 -3.92 -20.73
C THR A 318 -9.23 -2.70 -20.23
N GLY A 319 -9.83 -1.49 -20.27
CA GLY A 319 -9.16 -0.24 -19.87
C GLY A 319 -8.29 0.39 -20.98
N HIS A 320 -8.27 -0.20 -22.17
CA HIS A 320 -7.48 0.30 -23.30
C HIS A 320 -8.19 1.45 -24.03
N LEU A 321 -7.44 2.49 -24.36
CA LEU A 321 -7.85 3.58 -25.24
C LEU A 321 -7.20 3.38 -26.61
N LEU A 322 -8.02 3.15 -27.62
CA LEU A 322 -7.60 2.93 -28.99
C LEU A 322 -7.92 4.15 -29.85
N LEU A 323 -6.88 4.77 -30.41
CA LEU A 323 -7.01 5.82 -31.42
C LEU A 323 -6.80 5.23 -32.80
N CYS A 324 -7.76 5.46 -33.70
CA CYS A 324 -7.71 5.07 -35.10
C CYS A 324 -7.54 6.32 -35.95
N MET A 325 -6.34 6.53 -36.49
CA MET A 325 -5.99 7.73 -37.25
C MET A 325 -5.70 7.34 -38.72
N PRO A 326 -6.50 7.77 -39.71
CA PRO A 326 -6.20 7.52 -41.12
C PRO A 326 -5.01 8.37 -41.57
N LYS A 327 -4.13 7.79 -42.39
CA LYS A 327 -2.96 8.49 -42.95
C LYS A 327 -3.38 9.45 -44.07
N VAL A 328 -2.63 10.54 -44.24
CA VAL A 328 -2.77 11.44 -45.40
C VAL A 328 -2.33 10.70 -46.65
N ASP A 329 -1.11 10.15 -46.63
CA ASP A 329 -0.58 9.30 -47.69
C ASP A 329 -0.55 7.83 -47.26
N PRO A 330 -1.35 6.94 -47.89
CA PRO A 330 -1.38 5.52 -47.56
C PRO A 330 -0.04 4.79 -47.80
N GLU A 331 0.85 5.38 -48.60
CA GLU A 331 2.09 4.74 -49.06
C GLU A 331 3.37 5.22 -48.36
N GLU A 332 3.34 6.32 -47.60
CA GLU A 332 4.55 6.96 -47.03
C GLU A 332 5.38 6.03 -46.13
N ASN A 333 4.73 5.16 -45.35
CA ASN A 333 5.40 4.18 -44.47
C ASN A 333 5.47 2.76 -45.05
N MET A 334 5.01 2.54 -46.28
CA MET A 334 5.05 1.20 -46.89
C MET A 334 6.49 0.71 -47.12
N ILE A 335 7.47 1.59 -47.24
CA ILE A 335 8.86 1.18 -47.55
C ILE A 335 9.55 0.59 -46.29
N GLY A 336 9.44 1.26 -45.13
CA GLY A 336 10.02 0.78 -43.87
C GLY A 336 9.28 -0.42 -43.26
N ILE A 337 7.97 -0.48 -43.42
CA ILE A 337 7.12 -1.56 -42.90
C ILE A 337 7.22 -2.82 -43.77
N ARG A 338 7.26 -2.69 -45.11
CA ARG A 338 7.50 -3.86 -45.98
C ARG A 338 8.90 -4.44 -45.77
N ALA A 339 9.92 -3.62 -45.51
CA ALA A 339 11.27 -4.10 -45.23
C ALA A 339 11.36 -4.83 -43.87
N SER A 340 10.78 -4.26 -42.81
CA SER A 340 10.77 -4.87 -41.46
C SER A 340 9.86 -6.09 -41.35
N SER A 341 8.71 -6.11 -42.03
CA SER A 341 7.82 -7.26 -42.14
C SER A 341 8.48 -8.43 -42.90
N LYS A 342 9.14 -8.15 -44.04
CA LYS A 342 9.94 -9.16 -44.77
C LYS A 342 11.07 -9.72 -43.91
N TYR A 343 11.74 -8.87 -43.13
CA TYR A 343 12.80 -9.29 -42.22
C TYR A 343 12.28 -10.17 -41.07
N ARG A 344 11.17 -9.79 -40.41
CA ARG A 344 10.51 -10.60 -39.36
C ARG A 344 9.98 -11.93 -39.90
N ALA A 345 9.40 -11.94 -41.10
CA ALA A 345 8.95 -13.17 -41.76
C ALA A 345 10.13 -14.11 -42.05
N ARG A 346 11.28 -13.56 -42.48
CA ARG A 346 12.50 -14.34 -42.69
C ARG A 346 13.05 -14.93 -41.39
N LEU A 347 13.06 -14.16 -40.30
CA LEU A 347 13.48 -14.66 -38.97
C LEU A 347 12.58 -15.79 -38.46
N LYS A 348 11.26 -15.64 -38.57
CA LYS A 348 10.31 -16.71 -38.19
C LYS A 348 10.55 -17.99 -39.01
N LYS A 349 10.77 -17.85 -40.32
CA LYS A 349 11.06 -19.00 -41.18
C LYS A 349 12.39 -19.67 -40.82
N GLU A 350 13.43 -18.89 -40.50
CA GLU A 350 14.71 -19.42 -40.03
C GLU A 350 14.61 -20.11 -38.67
N GLU A 351 13.75 -19.64 -37.77
CA GLU A 351 13.46 -20.32 -36.49
C GLU A 351 12.67 -21.61 -36.68
N GLU A 352 11.67 -21.61 -37.56
CA GLU A 352 10.89 -22.80 -37.93
C GLU A 352 11.79 -23.86 -38.57
N ASP A 353 12.68 -23.47 -39.49
CA ASP A 353 13.67 -24.34 -40.14
C ASP A 353 14.71 -24.90 -39.15
N LYS A 354 15.15 -24.10 -38.16
CA LYS A 354 16.01 -24.59 -37.07
C LYS A 354 15.28 -25.58 -36.17
N SER A 355 14.00 -25.33 -35.88
CA SER A 355 13.18 -26.20 -35.03
C SER A 355 12.92 -27.56 -35.70
N THR A 356 12.67 -27.58 -37.01
CA THR A 356 12.44 -28.81 -37.80
C THR A 356 13.73 -29.61 -37.93
N ARG A 357 14.86 -28.98 -38.23
CA ARG A 357 16.18 -29.66 -38.24
C ARG A 357 16.52 -30.30 -36.90
N LYS A 358 16.24 -29.62 -35.78
CA LYS A 358 16.48 -30.15 -34.43
C LYS A 358 15.55 -31.31 -34.07
N LYS A 359 14.32 -31.33 -34.60
CA LYS A 359 13.40 -32.48 -34.45
C LYS A 359 13.86 -33.67 -35.29
N MET A 360 14.33 -33.43 -36.51
CA MET A 360 14.82 -34.47 -37.42
C MET A 360 16.08 -35.14 -36.87
N SER A 361 17.07 -34.35 -36.39
CA SER A 361 18.27 -34.91 -35.77
C SER A 361 17.98 -35.76 -34.53
N LYS A 362 17.01 -35.36 -33.70
CA LYS A 362 16.56 -36.16 -32.54
C LYS A 362 15.87 -37.46 -32.95
N CYS A 363 15.13 -37.46 -34.07
CA CYS A 363 14.48 -38.66 -34.59
C CYS A 363 15.51 -39.64 -35.16
N ASP A 364 16.50 -39.13 -35.90
CA ASP A 364 17.60 -39.92 -36.45
C ASP A 364 18.46 -40.54 -35.33
N GLU A 365 18.75 -39.78 -34.27
CA GLU A 365 19.49 -40.24 -33.11
C GLU A 365 18.70 -41.28 -32.28
N ALA A 366 17.40 -41.11 -32.13
CA ALA A 366 16.53 -42.11 -31.51
C ALA A 366 16.42 -43.41 -32.33
N ASN A 367 16.43 -43.32 -33.66
CA ASN A 367 16.42 -44.49 -34.54
C ASN A 367 17.77 -45.23 -34.51
N ARG A 368 18.89 -44.50 -34.41
CA ARG A 368 20.22 -45.10 -34.26
C ARG A 368 20.35 -45.88 -32.94
N MET A 369 19.88 -45.30 -31.83
CA MET A 369 19.87 -45.97 -30.52
C MET A 369 19.00 -47.24 -30.50
N LYS A 370 17.87 -47.25 -31.23
CA LYS A 370 17.03 -48.45 -31.36
C LYS A 370 17.68 -49.55 -32.19
N ASN A 371 18.41 -49.19 -33.26
CA ASN A 371 19.13 -50.16 -34.06
C ASN A 371 20.34 -50.76 -33.32
N GLU A 372 21.02 -49.97 -32.49
CA GLU A 372 22.11 -50.46 -31.64
C GLU A 372 21.60 -51.41 -30.53
N GLN A 373 20.40 -51.19 -29.98
CA GLN A 373 19.77 -52.12 -29.02
C GLN A 373 19.32 -53.43 -29.68
N ASN A 374 18.90 -53.40 -30.95
CA ASN A 374 18.47 -54.60 -31.68
C ASN A 374 19.65 -55.41 -32.27
N GLY A 375 20.86 -54.84 -32.34
CA GLY A 375 22.07 -55.52 -32.83
C GLY A 375 22.81 -56.38 -31.80
N VAL A 376 22.37 -56.40 -30.53
CA VAL A 376 23.04 -57.11 -29.43
C VAL A 376 22.36 -58.47 -29.11
N ILE A 377 21.33 -58.87 -29.86
CA ILE A 377 20.65 -60.19 -29.72
C ILE A 377 20.90 -61.09 -30.96
N GLY A 378 22.01 -60.87 -31.67
CA GLY A 378 22.42 -61.69 -32.83
C GLY A 378 23.47 -62.71 -32.47
#